data_AF-A0A3N5VFF6-F1
#
_entry.id   AF-A0A3N5VFF6-F1
#
_cell.length_a   1.000
_cell.length_b   1.000
_cell.length_c   1.000
_cell.angle_alpha   90.00
_cell.angle_beta   90.00
_cell.angle_gamma   90.00
#
_symmetry.space_group_name_H-M   'P 1'
#
loop_
_entity.id
_entity.type
_entity.pdbx_description
1 polymer ?
#
loop_
_entity_poly.entity_id
_entity_poly.type
_entity_poly.pdbx_seq_one_letter_code
_entity_poly.pdbx_strand_id
1 'polypeptide(L)'
;MACASLFPSVSPDNQRVAYLEDASLKVKDLASQAVVARWHVPFNTWGRPAWSPTGQELCLGAGSSVGDRTGLWIYRLDHTEPVKVLSSQIMAASWAPDGTKRIFGLRPPYFELWAAKLDPALSTMQALGPGQTLYDHWYQMLRLYTRRIEADPQDAYAYSDRGRYYDYWHERTKADADMRRWSAVMTSRSPSGSRFGTPRGLRRVIDMPFDCELVFSAERPVNAIPTMSVAFGQKGRCEMKLFEIPMIVVSLCGLGVLSSSDGSSVYADVAFGKPVDVKTVIPAINYKHDEALILSYDGLEMYFDSDRPGCHGVADLWLIRRDSIDAEWGPVENLGPVVNAPAPAWEGAPTISVDGLTLYFCSNRSGGQGSVDLYMITRATKKDPWGPPVNLGPKVNSSSFESCPSISSDELELYFQSNRPGGYGGFDVYVSRRATVNGPWGDAVNLGPVVNSAFNDTGLCLSPDGRLLLVQDYGTPRPGGYGGGDLWMTWRASPSNAWGPPVNLGPAINGPGMEASARISPDGSTLYFATIS
;
A
#
# COMPACT_ATOMS: atom_id res chain seq x y z
N MET A 1 -30.18 -23.36 16.69
CA MET A 1 -30.91 -23.67 15.44
C MET A 1 -30.48 -22.67 14.39
N ALA A 2 -30.11 -23.17 13.21
CA ALA A 2 -29.44 -22.43 12.14
C ALA A 2 -30.27 -21.24 11.66
N CYS A 3 -29.69 -20.03 11.70
CA CYS A 3 -30.21 -18.90 10.95
C CYS A 3 -29.74 -19.10 9.50
N ALA A 4 -30.48 -19.92 8.74
CA ALA A 4 -30.26 -20.08 7.32
C ALA A 4 -30.70 -18.79 6.61
N SER A 5 -29.76 -18.07 6.00
CA SER A 5 -30.09 -16.97 5.09
C SER A 5 -30.81 -17.55 3.86
N LEU A 6 -32.13 -17.37 3.84
CA LEU A 6 -33.17 -17.93 2.95
C LEU A 6 -33.13 -17.47 1.48
N PHE A 7 -31.98 -17.06 0.96
CA PHE A 7 -31.95 -16.20 -0.21
C PHE A 7 -31.25 -16.87 -1.41
N PRO A 8 -31.99 -17.63 -2.24
CA PRO A 8 -31.44 -18.29 -3.43
C PRO A 8 -30.90 -17.27 -4.44
N SER A 9 -29.99 -17.67 -5.31
CA SER A 9 -29.47 -16.84 -6.40
C SER A 9 -29.62 -17.54 -7.73
N VAL A 10 -30.00 -16.79 -8.76
CA VAL A 10 -30.21 -17.31 -10.12
C VAL A 10 -28.96 -17.06 -10.95
N SER A 11 -28.58 -18.04 -11.77
CA SER A 11 -27.42 -17.92 -12.67
C SER A 11 -27.64 -16.83 -13.73
N PRO A 12 -26.58 -16.23 -14.30
CA PRO A 12 -26.69 -15.14 -15.29
C PRO A 12 -27.51 -15.51 -16.54
N ASP A 13 -27.54 -16.79 -16.92
CA ASP A 13 -28.33 -17.33 -18.03
C ASP A 13 -29.79 -17.64 -17.67
N ASN A 14 -30.19 -17.39 -16.41
CA ASN A 14 -31.50 -17.70 -15.84
C ASN A 14 -31.93 -19.18 -15.92
N GLN A 15 -30.99 -20.12 -16.09
CA GLN A 15 -31.30 -21.55 -16.19
C GLN A 15 -31.22 -22.27 -14.85
N ARG A 16 -30.47 -21.76 -13.88
CA ARG A 16 -30.13 -22.48 -12.64
C ARG A 16 -30.34 -21.60 -11.41
N VAL A 17 -30.64 -22.24 -10.29
CA VAL A 17 -30.77 -21.58 -8.99
C VAL A 17 -29.88 -22.25 -7.94
N ALA A 18 -29.07 -21.45 -7.25
CA ALA A 18 -28.24 -21.89 -6.14
C ALA A 18 -28.88 -21.50 -4.80
N TYR A 19 -28.89 -22.42 -3.84
CA TYR A 19 -29.49 -22.21 -2.53
C TYR A 19 -28.84 -23.07 -1.45
N LEU A 20 -28.97 -22.63 -0.20
CA LEU A 20 -28.47 -23.36 0.97
C LEU A 20 -29.60 -24.15 1.62
N GLU A 21 -29.38 -25.44 1.82
CA GLU A 21 -30.33 -26.35 2.47
C GLU A 21 -29.55 -27.45 3.20
N ASP A 22 -29.88 -27.70 4.47
CA ASP A 22 -29.27 -28.74 5.31
C ASP A 22 -27.73 -28.75 5.29
N ALA A 23 -27.12 -27.60 5.58
CA ALA A 23 -25.67 -27.39 5.56
C ALA A 23 -25.01 -27.80 4.22
N SER A 24 -25.76 -27.70 3.13
CA SER A 24 -25.28 -27.95 1.76
C SER A 24 -25.60 -26.76 0.87
N LEU A 25 -24.69 -26.41 -0.02
CA LEU A 25 -24.97 -25.57 -1.18
C LEU A 25 -25.46 -26.47 -2.31
N LYS A 26 -26.66 -26.24 -2.81
CA LYS A 26 -27.27 -27.00 -3.91
C LYS A 26 -27.50 -26.08 -5.10
N VAL A 27 -27.36 -26.63 -6.30
CA VAL A 27 -27.73 -25.97 -7.57
C VAL A 27 -28.78 -26.82 -8.26
N LYS A 28 -29.89 -26.19 -8.62
CA LYS A 28 -31.02 -26.83 -9.29
C LYS A 28 -31.21 -26.22 -10.67
N ASP A 29 -31.40 -27.07 -11.67
CA ASP A 29 -31.83 -26.66 -13.00
C ASP A 29 -33.33 -26.29 -12.96
N LEU A 30 -33.68 -25.10 -13.44
CA LEU A 30 -35.03 -24.55 -13.31
C LEU A 30 -36.03 -25.22 -14.25
N ALA A 31 -35.59 -25.75 -15.40
CA ALA A 31 -36.47 -26.41 -16.35
C ALA A 31 -36.81 -27.84 -15.90
N SER A 32 -35.79 -28.65 -15.62
CA SER A 32 -35.93 -30.06 -15.23
C SER A 32 -36.23 -30.27 -13.75
N GLN A 33 -36.03 -29.24 -12.93
CA GLN A 33 -36.08 -29.32 -11.47
C GLN A 33 -35.07 -30.31 -10.85
N ALA A 34 -34.08 -30.78 -11.61
CA ALA A 34 -33.04 -31.68 -11.11
C ALA A 34 -31.94 -30.90 -10.34
N VAL A 35 -31.39 -31.51 -9.29
CA VAL A 35 -30.18 -30.98 -8.61
C VAL A 35 -28.97 -31.35 -9.45
N VAL A 36 -28.29 -30.35 -10.00
CA VAL A 36 -27.14 -30.51 -10.91
C VAL A 36 -25.79 -30.39 -10.20
N ALA A 37 -25.76 -29.81 -9.00
CA ALA A 37 -24.57 -29.83 -8.14
C ALA A 37 -24.91 -29.72 -6.66
N ARG A 38 -24.07 -30.30 -5.80
CA ARG A 38 -24.23 -30.28 -4.33
C ARG A 38 -22.87 -30.32 -3.63
N TRP A 39 -22.65 -29.39 -2.70
CA TRP A 39 -21.46 -29.35 -1.85
C TRP A 39 -21.83 -29.25 -0.38
N HIS A 40 -21.02 -29.86 0.48
CA HIS A 40 -21.15 -29.67 1.92
C HIS A 40 -20.56 -28.33 2.37
N VAL A 41 -21.26 -27.63 3.27
CA VAL A 41 -20.90 -26.29 3.78
C VAL A 41 -20.87 -26.36 5.32
N PRO A 42 -19.71 -26.70 5.92
CA PRO A 42 -19.62 -26.99 7.36
C PRO A 42 -19.43 -25.73 8.24
N PHE A 43 -19.98 -24.58 7.80
CA PHE A 43 -19.82 -23.28 8.44
C PHE A 43 -21.06 -22.39 8.26
N ASN A 44 -21.22 -21.40 9.15
CA ASN A 44 -22.29 -20.41 9.03
C ASN A 44 -21.91 -19.33 8.00
N THR A 45 -22.88 -18.90 7.20
CA THR A 45 -22.72 -17.82 6.22
C THR A 45 -23.83 -16.78 6.38
N TRP A 46 -23.48 -15.51 6.16
CA TRP A 46 -24.42 -14.38 6.22
C TRP A 46 -24.76 -13.83 4.83
N GLY A 47 -23.95 -14.15 3.82
CA GLY A 47 -24.16 -13.77 2.43
C GLY A 47 -25.01 -14.78 1.65
N ARG A 48 -25.53 -14.35 0.50
CA ARG A 48 -26.13 -15.24 -0.51
C ARG A 48 -25.00 -15.95 -1.29
N PRO A 49 -25.24 -17.15 -1.84
CA PRO A 49 -24.38 -17.68 -2.89
C PRO A 49 -24.40 -16.67 -4.05
N ALA A 50 -23.25 -16.12 -4.43
CA ALA A 50 -23.18 -15.27 -5.62
C ALA A 50 -22.73 -16.12 -6.81
N TRP A 51 -23.22 -15.83 -8.01
CA TRP A 51 -22.77 -16.48 -9.24
C TRP A 51 -21.64 -15.67 -9.90
N SER A 52 -20.67 -16.38 -10.48
CA SER A 52 -19.78 -15.77 -11.46
C SER A 52 -20.57 -15.34 -12.70
N PRO A 53 -20.10 -14.34 -13.46
CA PRO A 53 -20.74 -13.94 -14.71
C PRO A 53 -20.82 -15.05 -15.76
N THR A 54 -19.92 -16.04 -15.69
CA THR A 54 -19.93 -17.22 -16.55
C THR A 54 -21.00 -18.25 -16.15
N GLY A 55 -21.60 -18.14 -14.96
CA GLY A 55 -22.55 -19.10 -14.43
C GLY A 55 -21.96 -20.48 -14.09
N GLN A 56 -20.63 -20.62 -14.08
CA GLN A 56 -19.93 -21.88 -13.78
C GLN A 56 -19.40 -21.96 -12.35
N GLU A 57 -19.29 -20.83 -11.66
CA GLU A 57 -18.77 -20.76 -10.31
C GLU A 57 -19.73 -20.02 -9.37
N LEU A 58 -19.67 -20.39 -8.10
CA LEU A 58 -20.40 -19.81 -7.00
C LEU A 58 -19.44 -19.44 -5.88
N CYS A 59 -19.80 -18.44 -5.07
CA CYS A 59 -19.02 -18.13 -3.88
C CYS A 59 -19.83 -17.83 -2.65
N LEU A 60 -19.20 -18.13 -1.51
CA LEU A 60 -19.72 -17.89 -0.18
C LEU A 60 -18.63 -17.37 0.75
N GLY A 61 -18.99 -16.37 1.55
CA GLY A 61 -18.22 -15.95 2.71
C GLY A 61 -18.55 -16.84 3.92
N ALA A 62 -17.53 -17.31 4.62
CA ALA A 62 -17.66 -18.13 5.81
C ALA A 62 -17.31 -17.34 7.08
N GLY A 63 -18.25 -17.25 8.00
CA GLY A 63 -18.06 -16.65 9.32
C GLY A 63 -18.19 -17.71 10.42
N SER A 64 -17.07 -18.20 10.95
CA SER A 64 -17.00 -19.09 12.11
C SER A 64 -16.05 -18.54 13.17
N SER A 65 -16.35 -18.74 14.45
CA SER A 65 -15.42 -18.47 15.56
C SER A 65 -14.62 -19.71 15.98
N VAL A 66 -14.77 -20.83 15.26
CA VAL A 66 -14.17 -22.13 15.59
C VAL A 66 -13.59 -22.79 14.34
N GLY A 67 -12.28 -23.08 14.36
CA GLY A 67 -11.52 -23.81 13.31
C GLY A 67 -11.11 -22.99 12.08
N ASP A 68 -10.34 -23.59 11.16
CA ASP A 68 -9.80 -22.99 9.91
C ASP A 68 -10.85 -22.82 8.79
N ARG A 69 -12.11 -22.55 9.17
CA ARG A 69 -13.27 -22.52 8.27
C ARG A 69 -13.69 -21.11 7.87
N THR A 70 -13.03 -20.08 8.38
CA THR A 70 -13.26 -18.68 7.98
C THR A 70 -12.62 -18.38 6.64
N GLY A 71 -13.35 -17.76 5.72
CA GLY A 71 -12.76 -17.38 4.44
C GLY A 71 -13.74 -17.16 3.31
N LEU A 72 -13.18 -16.92 2.13
CA LEU A 72 -13.91 -16.89 0.88
C LEU A 72 -13.77 -18.23 0.17
N TRP A 73 -14.91 -18.86 -0.11
CA TRP A 73 -14.98 -20.18 -0.72
C TRP A 73 -15.52 -20.09 -2.14
N ILE A 74 -14.92 -20.84 -3.05
CA ILE A 74 -15.32 -21.01 -4.45
C ILE A 74 -15.86 -22.42 -4.64
N TYR A 75 -17.02 -22.50 -5.27
CA TYR A 75 -17.71 -23.74 -5.64
C TYR A 75 -17.84 -23.75 -7.15
N ARG A 76 -17.30 -24.76 -7.83
CA ARG A 76 -17.35 -24.85 -9.28
C ARG A 76 -18.23 -26.02 -9.70
N LEU A 77 -19.11 -25.82 -10.67
CA LEU A 77 -20.05 -26.87 -11.11
C LEU A 77 -19.36 -28.13 -11.64
N ASP A 78 -18.13 -28.01 -12.12
CA ASP A 78 -17.32 -29.11 -12.65
C ASP A 78 -16.43 -29.81 -11.61
N HIS A 79 -16.43 -29.37 -10.34
CA HIS A 79 -15.62 -29.94 -9.26
C HIS A 79 -16.49 -30.36 -8.06
N THR A 80 -16.15 -31.48 -7.43
CA THR A 80 -16.90 -32.03 -6.28
C THR A 80 -16.51 -31.40 -4.95
N GLU A 81 -15.36 -30.74 -4.86
CA GLU A 81 -14.86 -30.11 -3.62
C GLU A 81 -14.69 -28.59 -3.80
N PRO A 82 -15.12 -27.77 -2.81
CA PRO A 82 -14.92 -26.33 -2.86
C PRO A 82 -13.51 -25.93 -2.47
N VAL A 83 -13.06 -24.80 -3.02
CA VAL A 83 -11.72 -24.27 -2.78
C VAL A 83 -11.81 -23.02 -1.91
N LYS A 84 -11.05 -22.97 -0.81
CA LYS A 84 -10.85 -21.75 -0.02
C LYS A 84 -9.80 -20.89 -0.71
N VAL A 85 -10.19 -19.72 -1.20
CA VAL A 85 -9.30 -18.81 -1.94
C VAL A 85 -8.77 -17.65 -1.10
N LEU A 86 -9.44 -17.32 0.01
CA LEU A 86 -8.96 -16.33 0.98
C LEU A 86 -9.29 -16.79 2.40
N SER A 87 -8.35 -16.62 3.33
CA SER A 87 -8.54 -16.90 4.75
C SER A 87 -8.75 -15.59 5.51
N SER A 88 -10.00 -15.30 5.92
CA SER A 88 -10.37 -14.14 6.75
C SER A 88 -11.85 -14.22 7.17
N GLN A 89 -12.35 -13.31 8.03
CA GLN A 89 -13.77 -13.20 8.37
C GLN A 89 -14.58 -12.52 7.24
N ILE A 90 -14.79 -13.24 6.14
CA ILE A 90 -15.53 -12.75 4.96
C ILE A 90 -17.03 -12.89 5.18
N MET A 91 -17.77 -11.78 5.14
CA MET A 91 -19.22 -11.76 5.34
C MET A 91 -20.01 -12.08 4.08
N ALA A 92 -19.62 -11.48 2.97
CA ALA A 92 -20.27 -11.61 1.68
C ALA A 92 -19.24 -11.36 0.58
N ALA A 93 -19.50 -11.92 -0.61
CA ALA A 93 -18.71 -11.63 -1.79
C ALA A 93 -19.61 -11.62 -3.02
N SER A 94 -19.24 -10.80 -4.00
CA SER A 94 -19.91 -10.71 -5.30
C SER A 94 -18.90 -10.46 -6.40
N TRP A 95 -19.23 -10.86 -7.62
CA TRP A 95 -18.50 -10.47 -8.81
C TRP A 95 -19.05 -9.16 -9.34
N ALA A 96 -18.16 -8.39 -9.98
CA ALA A 96 -18.59 -7.38 -10.94
C ALA A 96 -19.21 -8.08 -12.16
N PRO A 97 -20.21 -7.46 -12.82
CA PRO A 97 -20.91 -8.06 -13.95
C PRO A 97 -20.00 -8.48 -15.12
N ASP A 98 -18.86 -7.81 -15.28
CA ASP A 98 -17.85 -8.09 -16.31
C ASP A 98 -16.86 -9.20 -15.91
N GLY A 99 -16.93 -9.70 -14.68
CA GLY A 99 -16.04 -10.74 -14.14
C GLY A 99 -14.64 -10.25 -13.79
N THR A 100 -14.34 -8.96 -13.97
CA THR A 100 -12.99 -8.40 -13.81
C THR A 100 -12.67 -7.97 -12.39
N LYS A 101 -13.68 -7.95 -11.51
CA LYS A 101 -13.52 -7.56 -10.11
C LYS A 101 -14.36 -8.44 -9.22
N ARG A 102 -13.88 -8.60 -8.00
CA ARG A 102 -14.58 -9.30 -6.93
C ARG A 102 -14.57 -8.46 -5.68
N ILE A 103 -15.75 -8.19 -5.16
CA ILE A 103 -15.94 -7.40 -3.95
C ILE A 103 -16.23 -8.36 -2.80
N PHE A 104 -15.58 -8.18 -1.66
CA PHE A 104 -15.88 -8.93 -0.46
C PHE A 104 -15.83 -8.06 0.80
N GLY A 105 -16.73 -8.33 1.74
CA GLY A 105 -16.85 -7.57 2.98
C GLY A 105 -16.15 -8.26 4.16
N LEU A 106 -15.40 -7.50 4.96
CA LEU A 106 -14.73 -7.99 6.18
C LEU A 106 -15.56 -7.70 7.44
N ARG A 107 -15.56 -8.64 8.39
CA ARG A 107 -16.20 -8.48 9.72
C ARG A 107 -15.33 -7.58 10.64
N PRO A 108 -15.85 -7.12 11.80
CA PRO A 108 -15.10 -6.43 12.83
C PRO A 108 -13.66 -6.91 13.04
N PRO A 109 -12.73 -5.97 13.29
CA PRO A 109 -13.03 -4.58 13.66
C PRO A 109 -13.34 -3.65 12.48
N TYR A 110 -13.24 -4.11 11.23
CA TYR A 110 -13.11 -3.24 10.07
C TYR A 110 -14.41 -2.86 9.36
N PHE A 111 -15.38 -3.78 9.18
CA PHE A 111 -16.58 -3.50 8.35
C PHE A 111 -16.21 -2.83 7.01
N GLU A 112 -15.20 -3.37 6.35
CA GLU A 112 -14.61 -2.81 5.13
C GLU A 112 -15.07 -3.58 3.89
N LEU A 113 -15.21 -2.88 2.77
CA LEU A 113 -15.44 -3.45 1.45
C LEU A 113 -14.12 -3.47 0.68
N TRP A 114 -13.69 -4.67 0.31
CA TRP A 114 -12.46 -4.91 -0.43
C TRP A 114 -12.78 -5.33 -1.85
N ALA A 115 -12.06 -4.81 -2.83
CA ALA A 115 -12.22 -5.17 -4.23
C ALA A 115 -10.90 -5.75 -4.78
N ALA A 116 -10.93 -7.01 -5.20
CA ALA A 116 -9.82 -7.66 -5.91
C ALA A 116 -10.09 -7.63 -7.42
N LYS A 117 -9.08 -7.26 -8.22
CA LYS A 117 -9.15 -7.42 -9.68
C LYS A 117 -8.97 -8.91 -10.01
N LEU A 118 -9.75 -9.40 -10.98
CA LEU A 118 -9.69 -10.74 -11.54
C LEU A 118 -9.33 -10.62 -13.03
N ASP A 119 -8.47 -11.50 -13.52
CA ASP A 119 -8.29 -11.71 -14.95
C ASP A 119 -9.40 -12.67 -15.44
N PRO A 120 -10.30 -12.25 -16.35
CA PRO A 120 -11.37 -13.11 -16.86
C PRO A 120 -10.86 -14.32 -17.66
N ALA A 121 -9.62 -14.28 -18.15
CA ALA A 121 -9.00 -15.39 -18.88
C ALA A 121 -8.46 -16.49 -17.97
N LEU A 122 -8.34 -16.22 -16.67
CA LEU A 122 -7.86 -17.16 -15.65
C LEU A 122 -9.03 -17.63 -14.78
N SER A 123 -8.95 -18.86 -14.26
CA SER A 123 -9.91 -19.27 -13.23
C SER A 123 -9.78 -18.35 -12.00
N THR A 124 -10.87 -18.15 -11.25
CA THR A 124 -10.85 -17.30 -10.04
C THR A 124 -9.73 -17.69 -9.07
N MET A 125 -9.37 -18.97 -9.04
CA MET A 125 -8.27 -19.51 -8.25
C MET A 125 -6.89 -19.09 -8.77
N GLN A 126 -6.68 -19.10 -10.09
CA GLN A 126 -5.43 -18.64 -10.71
C GLN A 126 -5.27 -17.12 -10.61
N ALA A 127 -6.37 -16.36 -10.75
CA ALA A 127 -6.37 -14.91 -10.68
C ALA A 127 -6.08 -14.36 -9.28
N LEU A 128 -6.52 -15.06 -8.22
CA LEU A 128 -6.28 -14.64 -6.84
C LEU A 128 -4.96 -15.18 -6.25
N GLY A 129 -4.30 -16.12 -6.92
CA GLY A 129 -3.05 -16.74 -6.47
C GLY A 129 -3.22 -17.64 -5.21
N PRO A 130 -2.16 -18.33 -4.77
CA PRO A 130 -2.18 -19.02 -3.48
C PRO A 130 -2.26 -17.96 -2.38
N GLY A 131 -3.37 -17.95 -1.62
CA GLY A 131 -3.64 -16.95 -0.61
C GLY A 131 -2.54 -16.81 0.44
N GLN A 132 -2.43 -15.62 1.04
CA GLN A 132 -1.59 -15.38 2.22
C GLN A 132 -1.85 -16.47 3.27
N THR A 133 -0.79 -16.99 3.88
CA THR A 133 -0.99 -17.93 4.98
C THR A 133 -1.61 -17.18 6.15
N LEU A 134 -2.40 -17.90 6.95
CA LEU A 134 -3.04 -17.35 8.15
C LEU A 134 -1.99 -16.71 9.09
N TYR A 135 -0.79 -17.29 9.11
CA TYR A 135 0.37 -16.82 9.85
C TYR A 135 0.90 -15.48 9.34
N ASP A 136 1.04 -15.31 8.02
CA ASP A 136 1.50 -14.05 7.42
C ASP A 136 0.56 -12.90 7.72
N HIS A 137 -0.76 -13.16 7.67
CA HIS A 137 -1.77 -12.17 8.00
C HIS A 137 -1.72 -11.79 9.48
N TRP A 138 -1.69 -12.75 10.40
CA TRP A 138 -1.59 -12.48 11.84
C TRP A 138 -0.34 -11.66 12.18
N TYR A 139 0.78 -11.96 11.52
CA TYR A 139 2.04 -11.26 11.73
C TYR A 139 1.94 -9.78 11.35
N GLN A 140 1.32 -9.48 10.20
CA GLN A 140 1.08 -8.11 9.76
C GLN A 140 0.13 -7.36 10.69
N MET A 141 -0.93 -8.01 11.17
CA MET A 141 -1.89 -7.38 12.10
C MET A 141 -1.26 -7.06 13.45
N LEU A 142 -0.45 -7.98 14.01
CA LEU A 142 0.29 -7.73 15.25
C LEU A 142 1.24 -6.53 15.13
N ARG A 143 1.94 -6.40 13.99
CA ARG A 143 2.80 -5.24 13.72
C ARG A 143 1.99 -3.94 13.60
N LEU A 144 0.86 -3.96 12.89
CA LEU A 144 0.00 -2.79 12.74
C LEU A 144 -0.46 -2.25 14.10
N TYR A 145 -1.01 -3.10 14.96
CA TYR A 145 -1.52 -2.63 16.25
C TYR A 145 -0.41 -2.27 17.24
N THR A 146 0.76 -2.88 17.10
CA THR A 146 1.93 -2.46 17.88
C THR A 146 2.33 -1.04 17.54
N ARG A 147 2.42 -0.69 16.25
CA ARG A 147 2.70 0.69 15.82
C ARG A 147 1.63 1.67 16.29
N ARG A 148 0.33 1.28 16.26
CA ARG A 148 -0.75 2.14 16.77
C ARG A 148 -0.64 2.40 18.27
N ILE A 149 -0.24 1.40 19.05
CA ILE A 149 -0.04 1.54 20.50
C ILE A 149 1.19 2.39 20.83
N GLU A 150 2.25 2.27 20.04
CA GLU A 150 3.45 3.12 20.18
C GLU A 150 3.14 4.57 19.83
N ALA A 151 2.34 4.80 18.78
CA ALA A 151 1.91 6.13 18.35
C ALA A 151 0.89 6.78 19.31
N ASP A 152 -0.06 6.00 19.83
CA ASP A 152 -1.01 6.45 20.86
C ASP A 152 -1.16 5.38 21.96
N PRO A 153 -0.42 5.51 23.07
CA PRO A 153 -0.53 4.61 24.22
C PRO A 153 -1.90 4.63 24.91
N GLN A 154 -2.80 5.54 24.53
CA GLN A 154 -4.20 5.63 24.99
C GLN A 154 -5.20 5.07 23.96
N ASP A 155 -4.75 4.47 22.85
CA ASP A 155 -5.61 3.78 21.90
C ASP A 155 -6.05 2.42 22.47
N ALA A 156 -7.07 2.45 23.34
CA ALA A 156 -7.62 1.26 23.97
C ALA A 156 -7.99 0.19 22.92
N TYR A 157 -8.57 0.59 21.79
CA TYR A 157 -9.03 -0.35 20.77
C TYR A 157 -7.87 -1.09 20.10
N ALA A 158 -6.71 -0.43 19.93
CA ALA A 158 -5.51 -1.11 19.45
C ALA A 158 -5.02 -2.19 20.41
N TYR A 159 -5.08 -1.97 21.74
CA TYR A 159 -4.78 -3.03 22.72
C TYR A 159 -5.80 -4.17 22.65
N SER A 160 -7.10 -3.89 22.58
CA SER A 160 -8.12 -4.94 22.47
C SER A 160 -7.95 -5.76 21.19
N ASP A 161 -7.68 -5.13 20.07
CA ASP A 161 -7.55 -5.84 18.80
C ASP A 161 -6.22 -6.61 18.72
N ARG A 162 -5.08 -6.05 19.17
CA ARG A 162 -3.80 -6.78 19.24
C ARG A 162 -3.88 -7.99 20.17
N GLY A 163 -4.57 -7.85 21.31
CA GLY A 163 -4.77 -8.95 22.25
C GLY A 163 -5.52 -10.13 21.63
N ARG A 164 -6.48 -9.90 20.73
CA ARG A 164 -7.15 -10.98 19.98
C ARG A 164 -6.22 -11.71 19.03
N TYR A 165 -5.32 -11.00 18.35
CA TYR A 165 -4.34 -11.62 17.45
C TYR A 165 -3.26 -12.39 18.23
N TYR A 166 -2.87 -11.93 19.43
CA TYR A 166 -2.03 -12.73 20.32
C TYR A 166 -2.73 -14.02 20.79
N ASP A 167 -4.03 -13.98 21.05
CA ASP A 167 -4.81 -15.18 21.39
C ASP A 167 -4.89 -16.17 20.21
N TYR A 168 -5.03 -15.67 18.98
CA TYR A 168 -4.94 -16.50 17.76
C TYR A 168 -3.55 -17.13 17.57
N TRP A 169 -2.49 -16.47 18.04
CA TRP A 169 -1.13 -17.02 18.09
C TRP A 169 -0.89 -17.94 19.30
N HIS A 170 -1.91 -18.22 20.10
CA HIS A 170 -1.79 -18.96 21.37
C HIS A 170 -0.84 -18.28 22.39
N GLU A 171 -0.57 -16.98 22.25
CA GLU A 171 0.24 -16.18 23.16
C GLU A 171 -0.64 -15.56 24.27
N ARG A 172 -1.32 -16.42 25.03
CA ARG A 172 -2.36 -16.04 26.01
C ARG A 172 -1.90 -15.01 27.04
N THR A 173 -0.65 -15.10 27.49
CA THR A 173 -0.05 -14.14 28.44
C THR A 173 -0.01 -12.71 27.86
N LYS A 174 0.29 -12.57 26.56
CA LYS A 174 0.32 -11.27 25.88
C LYS A 174 -1.09 -10.77 25.60
N ALA A 175 -2.00 -11.66 25.20
CA ALA A 175 -3.41 -11.36 25.03
C ALA A 175 -4.02 -10.79 26.33
N ASP A 176 -3.80 -11.46 27.46
CA ASP A 176 -4.28 -11.02 28.78
C ASP A 176 -3.65 -9.69 29.22
N ALA A 177 -2.38 -9.46 28.89
CA ALA A 177 -1.70 -8.20 29.19
C ALA A 177 -2.30 -7.02 28.41
N ASP A 178 -2.56 -7.21 27.12
CA ASP A 178 -3.20 -6.21 26.27
C ASP A 178 -4.66 -5.96 26.71
N MET A 179 -5.41 -6.99 27.12
CA MET A 179 -6.76 -6.82 27.66
C MET A 179 -6.79 -6.05 28.99
N ARG A 180 -5.82 -6.30 29.88
CA ARG A 180 -5.66 -5.49 31.10
C ARG A 180 -5.36 -4.04 30.78
N ARG A 181 -4.52 -3.78 29.77
CA ARG A 181 -4.17 -2.42 29.36
C ARG A 181 -5.34 -1.70 28.69
N TRP A 182 -6.09 -2.37 27.82
CA TRP A 182 -7.36 -1.88 27.27
C TRP A 182 -8.32 -1.48 28.40
N SER A 183 -8.54 -2.36 29.37
CA SER A 183 -9.42 -2.09 30.51
C SER A 183 -8.95 -0.87 31.30
N ALA A 184 -7.65 -0.78 31.62
CA ALA A 184 -7.06 0.34 32.35
C ALA A 184 -7.26 1.69 31.65
N VAL A 185 -7.04 1.74 30.33
CA VAL A 185 -7.23 2.95 29.49
C VAL A 185 -8.70 3.36 29.42
N MET A 186 -9.62 2.39 29.35
CA MET A 186 -11.06 2.67 29.37
C MET A 186 -11.54 3.16 30.73
N THR A 187 -10.99 2.61 31.83
CA THR A 187 -11.37 2.99 33.20
C THR A 187 -10.78 4.32 33.67
N SER A 188 -9.64 4.75 33.13
CA SER A 188 -9.01 6.04 33.50
C SER A 188 -9.70 7.26 32.88
N ARG A 189 -10.68 7.05 31.98
CA ARG A 189 -11.36 8.10 31.21
C ARG A 189 -12.87 8.25 31.51
N SER A 190 -13.40 7.73 32.61
CA SER A 190 -14.82 7.96 32.93
C SER A 190 -15.11 8.21 34.42
N PRO A 191 -15.83 9.29 34.77
CA PRO A 191 -16.57 9.36 36.04
C PRO A 191 -17.62 8.26 36.05
N SER A 192 -17.82 7.64 37.22
CA SER A 192 -18.84 6.61 37.46
C SER A 192 -20.23 7.08 36.99
N GLY A 193 -20.73 6.53 35.88
CA GLY A 193 -22.12 6.78 35.46
C GLY A 193 -22.53 6.48 34.02
N SER A 194 -21.63 6.25 33.08
CA SER A 194 -22.03 6.14 31.66
C SER A 194 -22.17 4.70 31.17
N ARG A 195 -23.41 4.29 30.85
CA ARG A 195 -23.69 3.08 30.06
C ARG A 195 -23.18 3.28 28.63
N PHE A 196 -22.54 2.24 28.10
CA PHE A 196 -21.94 2.22 26.76
C PHE A 196 -22.98 2.47 25.65
N GLY A 197 -22.81 3.58 24.94
CA GLY A 197 -23.45 3.97 23.69
C GLY A 197 -22.42 4.72 22.83
N THR A 198 -22.48 4.50 21.52
CA THR A 198 -21.43 4.69 20.47
C THR A 198 -21.01 6.14 20.14
N PRO A 199 -19.98 6.34 19.28
CA PRO A 199 -20.24 6.38 17.82
C PRO A 199 -19.28 5.46 17.04
N ARG A 200 -19.83 4.57 16.20
CA ARG A 200 -19.09 3.91 15.11
C ARG A 200 -19.47 4.60 13.82
N GLY A 201 -18.66 5.58 13.42
CA GLY A 201 -18.71 6.17 12.09
C GLY A 201 -18.02 5.26 11.08
N LEU A 202 -18.56 5.20 9.86
CA LEU A 202 -17.85 4.74 8.68
C LEU A 202 -16.62 5.63 8.49
N ARG A 203 -15.40 5.07 8.53
CA ARG A 203 -14.17 5.89 8.50
C ARG A 203 -13.83 6.45 7.11
N ARG A 204 -14.30 5.84 6.00
CA ARG A 204 -14.09 6.35 4.64
C ARG A 204 -14.96 5.61 3.61
N VAL A 205 -15.44 6.36 2.61
CA VAL A 205 -15.82 5.86 1.27
C VAL A 205 -14.88 6.58 0.30
N ILE A 206 -14.37 5.88 -0.71
CA ILE A 206 -13.52 6.48 -1.75
C ILE A 206 -14.37 6.49 -3.02
N ASP A 207 -14.86 7.66 -3.41
CA ASP A 207 -15.66 7.82 -4.63
C ASP A 207 -14.79 8.10 -5.85
N MET A 208 -15.13 7.38 -6.92
CA MET A 208 -14.66 7.52 -8.29
C MET A 208 -15.58 8.52 -9.05
N PRO A 209 -15.21 9.04 -10.22
CA PRO A 209 -15.60 10.40 -10.65
C PRO A 209 -17.04 10.48 -11.19
N PHE A 210 -18.01 10.96 -10.40
CA PHE A 210 -19.27 11.56 -10.86
C PHE A 210 -19.78 12.65 -9.88
N ASP A 211 -20.39 13.72 -10.41
CA ASP A 211 -20.81 14.96 -9.72
C ASP A 211 -22.11 14.80 -8.88
N CYS A 212 -22.00 14.34 -7.63
CA CYS A 212 -23.07 14.37 -6.62
C CYS A 212 -22.46 14.48 -5.21
N GLU A 213 -23.12 15.16 -4.26
CA GLU A 213 -22.79 15.09 -2.83
C GLU A 213 -23.94 14.45 -2.03
N LEU A 214 -23.62 13.42 -1.24
CA LEU A 214 -24.53 12.72 -0.34
C LEU A 214 -24.11 12.96 1.11
N VAL A 215 -25.01 13.51 1.92
CA VAL A 215 -24.76 13.67 3.36
C VAL A 215 -25.71 12.77 4.14
N PHE A 216 -25.13 11.86 4.92
CA PHE A 216 -25.85 11.00 5.86
C PHE A 216 -25.70 11.55 7.28
N SER A 217 -26.81 11.72 7.99
CA SER A 217 -26.79 11.88 9.44
C SER A 217 -27.57 10.73 10.06
N ALA A 218 -26.95 10.06 11.03
CA ALA A 218 -27.59 9.02 11.81
C ALA A 218 -27.76 9.53 13.24
N GLU A 219 -29.01 9.64 13.71
CA GLU A 219 -29.43 9.13 15.02
C GLU A 219 -30.91 9.45 15.33
N ARG A 220 -31.75 8.40 15.39
CA ARG A 220 -32.48 7.92 16.58
C ARG A 220 -33.52 6.89 16.15
N PRO A 221 -33.82 5.87 16.98
CA PRO A 221 -34.93 4.97 16.70
C PRO A 221 -36.27 5.67 16.95
N VAL A 222 -37.14 5.71 15.95
CA VAL A 222 -38.57 5.95 16.15
C VAL A 222 -39.24 4.57 16.16
N ASN A 223 -39.83 4.20 17.30
CA ASN A 223 -40.59 2.95 17.45
C ASN A 223 -39.84 1.66 17.04
N ALA A 224 -38.53 1.58 17.35
CA ALA A 224 -37.68 0.40 17.13
C ALA A 224 -37.47 -0.05 15.67
N ILE A 225 -37.85 0.76 14.67
CA ILE A 225 -37.48 0.56 13.26
C ILE A 225 -36.34 1.53 12.92
N PRO A 226 -35.21 1.07 12.35
CA PRO A 226 -34.17 1.96 11.87
C PRO A 226 -34.68 2.75 10.65
N THR A 227 -34.89 4.05 10.82
CA THR A 227 -35.21 4.99 9.75
C THR A 227 -33.99 5.88 9.45
N MET A 228 -33.77 6.15 8.17
CA MET A 228 -32.74 7.08 7.70
C MET A 228 -33.43 8.33 7.16
N SER A 229 -33.04 9.50 7.65
CA SER A 229 -33.47 10.79 7.11
C SER A 229 -32.51 11.20 6.00
N VAL A 230 -33.05 11.52 4.83
CA VAL A 230 -32.29 11.95 3.65
C VAL A 230 -32.71 13.36 3.26
N ALA A 231 -31.75 14.24 3.05
CA ALA A 231 -31.97 15.58 2.49
C ALA A 231 -31.20 15.71 1.17
N PHE A 232 -31.83 16.31 0.15
CA PHE A 232 -31.26 16.53 -1.18
C PHE A 232 -31.32 18.02 -1.53
N GLY A 233 -30.25 18.55 -2.16
CA GLY A 233 -30.20 19.90 -2.70
C GLY A 233 -29.09 20.07 -3.74
N GLN A 234 -29.35 20.88 -4.77
CA GLN A 234 -28.41 21.18 -5.87
C GLN A 234 -27.66 22.50 -5.58
N LYS A 235 -26.38 22.61 -5.98
CA LYS A 235 -25.55 23.80 -5.69
C LYS A 235 -26.20 25.08 -6.26
N GLY A 236 -26.56 26.03 -5.39
CA GLY A 236 -27.02 27.38 -5.77
C GLY A 236 -28.50 27.74 -5.51
N ARG A 237 -29.33 26.86 -4.93
CA ARG A 237 -30.66 27.24 -4.40
C ARG A 237 -30.84 26.74 -2.97
N CYS A 238 -31.28 27.62 -2.07
CA CYS A 238 -31.46 27.31 -0.64
C CYS A 238 -32.88 26.80 -0.37
N GLU A 239 -33.21 25.60 -0.85
CA GLU A 239 -34.35 24.83 -0.35
C GLU A 239 -33.96 23.35 -0.25
N MET A 240 -34.10 22.77 0.95
CA MET A 240 -33.83 21.37 1.25
C MET A 240 -35.16 20.68 1.60
N LYS A 241 -35.48 19.55 0.96
CA LYS A 241 -36.63 18.70 1.33
C LYS A 241 -36.15 17.44 2.07
N LEU A 242 -36.81 17.15 3.19
CA LEU A 242 -36.51 16.02 4.08
C LEU A 242 -37.44 14.84 3.80
N PHE A 243 -36.88 13.64 3.65
CA PHE A 243 -37.64 12.40 3.53
C PHE A 243 -37.13 11.35 4.53
N GLU A 244 -38.05 10.53 5.06
CA GLU A 244 -37.75 9.41 5.95
C GLU A 244 -38.06 8.08 5.26
N ILE A 245 -37.08 7.19 5.14
CA ILE A 245 -37.22 5.94 4.38
C ILE A 245 -36.89 4.73 5.27
N PRO A 246 -37.78 3.70 5.34
CA PRO A 246 -37.47 2.41 5.95
C PRO A 246 -36.49 1.60 5.08
N MET A 247 -35.47 1.00 5.71
CA MET A 247 -34.31 0.33 5.11
C MET A 247 -34.55 -0.81 4.09
N ILE A 248 -35.79 -1.17 3.76
CA ILE A 248 -36.14 -2.27 2.85
C ILE A 248 -35.99 -1.93 1.35
N VAL A 249 -35.87 -0.64 0.98
CA VAL A 249 -35.99 -0.18 -0.43
C VAL A 249 -34.65 -0.01 -1.17
N VAL A 250 -33.49 -0.08 -0.51
CA VAL A 250 -32.16 0.15 -1.14
C VAL A 250 -31.79 -0.90 -2.20
N SER A 251 -32.49 -2.04 -2.25
CA SER A 251 -32.20 -3.13 -3.20
C SER A 251 -32.49 -2.81 -4.68
N LEU A 252 -33.18 -1.70 -4.98
CA LEU A 252 -33.62 -1.39 -6.36
C LEU A 252 -32.77 -0.34 -7.11
N CYS A 253 -31.91 0.44 -6.44
CA CYS A 253 -31.16 1.50 -7.11
C CYS A 253 -29.83 1.07 -7.77
N GLY A 254 -29.42 -0.20 -7.64
CA GLY A 254 -28.20 -0.74 -8.25
C GLY A 254 -28.29 -1.08 -9.74
N LEU A 255 -29.34 -0.63 -10.45
CA LEU A 255 -29.76 -1.20 -11.75
C LEU A 255 -29.52 -0.33 -13.01
N GLY A 256 -28.96 0.89 -12.96
CA GLY A 256 -29.29 1.85 -14.04
C GLY A 256 -28.24 2.63 -14.81
N VAL A 257 -26.99 2.84 -14.37
CA VAL A 257 -26.15 3.87 -15.01
C VAL A 257 -24.70 3.41 -15.08
N LEU A 258 -23.98 3.83 -16.12
CA LEU A 258 -22.59 3.50 -16.50
C LEU A 258 -22.43 2.42 -17.59
N SER A 259 -23.21 2.56 -18.65
CA SER A 259 -22.87 2.09 -20.00
C SER A 259 -22.29 3.25 -20.84
N SER A 260 -20.98 3.23 -21.13
CA SER A 260 -20.33 3.89 -22.29
C SER A 260 -18.82 3.62 -22.22
N SER A 261 -18.27 2.72 -23.04
CA SER A 261 -17.72 2.91 -24.41
C SER A 261 -16.20 2.72 -24.42
N ASP A 262 -15.82 1.50 -24.80
CA ASP A 262 -14.73 1.06 -25.69
C ASP A 262 -13.32 1.68 -25.59
N GLY A 263 -12.42 0.87 -25.04
CA GLY A 263 -10.96 0.94 -25.25
C GLY A 263 -10.28 -0.30 -24.64
N SER A 264 -9.52 -1.06 -25.44
CA SER A 264 -8.79 -2.27 -25.05
C SER A 264 -7.60 -1.99 -24.11
N SER A 265 -7.27 -2.89 -23.16
CA SER A 265 -6.15 -2.73 -22.21
C SER A 265 -5.09 -3.85 -22.29
N VAL A 266 -3.81 -3.47 -22.21
CA VAL A 266 -2.60 -4.32 -22.15
C VAL A 266 -2.00 -4.20 -20.72
N TYR A 267 -1.44 -5.27 -20.15
CA TYR A 267 -1.03 -5.30 -18.74
C TYR A 267 0.33 -4.64 -18.46
N ALA A 268 0.29 -3.39 -17.98
CA ALA A 268 0.97 -2.91 -16.77
C ALA A 268 0.49 -1.48 -16.46
N ASP A 269 -0.71 -1.28 -15.92
CA ASP A 269 -1.12 0.08 -15.53
C ASP A 269 -0.94 0.29 -14.02
N VAL A 270 0.30 0.59 -13.62
CA VAL A 270 0.45 1.73 -12.71
C VAL A 270 0.01 2.93 -13.55
N ALA A 271 -1.27 3.28 -13.45
CA ALA A 271 -1.80 4.42 -14.17
C ALA A 271 -1.26 5.68 -13.48
N PHE A 272 -0.26 6.31 -14.10
CA PHE A 272 0.18 7.62 -13.67
C PHE A 272 -0.86 8.65 -14.09
N GLY A 273 -1.24 9.51 -13.14
CA GLY A 273 -1.92 10.75 -13.50
C GLY A 273 -1.02 11.61 -14.37
N LYS A 274 -1.59 12.66 -14.97
CA LYS A 274 -0.77 13.67 -15.66
C LYS A 274 0.24 14.26 -14.67
N PRO A 275 1.54 14.36 -15.03
CA PRO A 275 2.51 15.03 -14.18
C PRO A 275 2.05 16.43 -13.81
N VAL A 276 2.20 16.78 -12.53
CA VAL A 276 1.88 18.09 -11.98
C VAL A 276 3.21 18.76 -11.61
N ASP A 277 3.38 20.02 -11.99
CA ASP A 277 4.56 20.79 -11.62
C ASP A 277 4.67 20.85 -10.09
N VAL A 278 5.78 20.33 -9.55
CA VAL A 278 6.03 20.26 -8.11
C VAL A 278 5.96 21.64 -7.45
N LYS A 279 6.30 22.73 -8.15
CA LYS A 279 6.19 24.10 -7.61
C LYS A 279 4.76 24.52 -7.29
N THR A 280 3.77 23.92 -7.95
CA THR A 280 2.36 24.21 -7.66
C THR A 280 1.88 23.56 -6.36
N VAL A 281 2.56 22.51 -5.91
CA VAL A 281 2.23 21.76 -4.69
C VAL A 281 3.19 22.13 -3.55
N ILE A 282 4.45 22.39 -3.87
CA ILE A 282 5.55 22.69 -2.95
C ILE A 282 6.32 23.89 -3.50
N PRO A 283 5.82 25.13 -3.31
CA PRO A 283 6.43 26.35 -3.88
C PRO A 283 7.88 26.61 -3.44
N ALA A 284 8.28 26.02 -2.30
CA ALA A 284 9.63 26.13 -1.76
C ALA A 284 10.69 25.44 -2.62
N ILE A 285 10.32 24.44 -3.44
CA ILE A 285 11.24 23.69 -4.30
C ILE A 285 11.58 24.49 -5.57
N ASN A 286 12.83 24.43 -5.98
CA ASN A 286 13.37 25.11 -7.13
C ASN A 286 14.08 24.11 -8.03
N TYR A 287 13.38 23.65 -9.07
CA TYR A 287 13.87 22.69 -10.07
C TYR A 287 15.19 23.07 -10.77
N LYS A 288 15.66 24.32 -10.64
CA LYS A 288 16.96 24.75 -11.19
C LYS A 288 18.15 24.35 -10.33
N HIS A 289 17.89 24.01 -9.08
CA HIS A 289 18.91 23.78 -8.06
C HIS A 289 18.69 22.49 -7.27
N ASP A 290 17.42 22.08 -7.08
CA ASP A 290 17.09 20.99 -6.16
C ASP A 290 16.86 19.66 -6.88
N GLU A 291 17.45 18.61 -6.34
CA GLU A 291 17.30 17.25 -6.83
C GLU A 291 16.98 16.25 -5.69
N ALA A 292 16.60 15.02 -6.08
CA ALA A 292 16.44 13.87 -5.18
C ALA A 292 15.57 14.09 -3.93
N LEU A 293 14.34 14.58 -4.14
CA LEU A 293 13.35 14.88 -3.08
C LEU A 293 12.91 13.62 -2.31
N ILE A 294 13.37 13.43 -1.07
CA ILE A 294 12.91 12.36 -0.18
C ILE A 294 12.01 12.89 0.93
N LEU A 295 10.83 12.30 1.07
CA LEU A 295 9.91 12.53 2.18
C LEU A 295 10.20 11.56 3.33
N SER A 296 10.25 12.07 4.54
CA SER A 296 10.12 11.26 5.76
C SER A 296 8.80 10.49 5.78
N TYR A 297 8.76 9.34 6.44
CA TYR A 297 7.61 8.43 6.39
C TYR A 297 6.33 8.96 7.06
N ASP A 298 6.45 9.93 7.98
CA ASP A 298 5.30 10.67 8.52
C ASP A 298 4.91 11.87 7.64
N GLY A 299 5.69 12.15 6.60
CA GLY A 299 5.46 13.21 5.63
C GLY A 299 5.71 14.61 6.20
N LEU A 300 6.37 14.76 7.35
CA LEU A 300 6.54 16.06 8.02
C LEU A 300 7.86 16.76 7.69
N GLU A 301 8.84 16.00 7.21
CA GLU A 301 10.16 16.46 6.77
C GLU A 301 10.41 16.03 5.33
N MET A 302 11.05 16.88 4.54
CA MET A 302 11.53 16.57 3.19
C MET A 302 12.98 17.00 3.04
N TYR A 303 13.82 16.08 2.57
CA TYR A 303 15.24 16.30 2.33
C TYR A 303 15.51 16.28 0.83
N PHE A 304 16.49 17.06 0.41
CA PHE A 304 16.92 17.16 -0.98
C PHE A 304 18.35 17.66 -1.03
N ASP A 305 19.05 17.38 -2.12
CA ASP A 305 20.31 18.04 -2.40
C ASP A 305 20.10 19.28 -3.28
N SER A 306 20.96 20.28 -3.08
CA SER A 306 20.81 21.56 -3.76
C SER A 306 22.13 22.32 -3.84
N ASP A 307 22.35 22.99 -4.97
CA ASP A 307 23.45 23.93 -5.22
C ASP A 307 23.04 25.41 -5.01
N ARG A 308 21.91 25.65 -4.31
CA ARG A 308 21.43 26.99 -3.96
C ARG A 308 22.50 27.85 -3.27
N PRO A 309 22.41 29.19 -3.37
CA PRO A 309 23.22 30.08 -2.55
C PRO A 309 23.10 29.75 -1.06
N GLY A 310 24.24 29.64 -0.37
CA GLY A 310 24.31 29.25 1.04
C GLY A 310 24.86 27.85 1.31
N CYS A 311 25.28 27.12 0.26
CA CYS A 311 26.00 25.86 0.42
C CYS A 311 27.37 26.04 1.12
N HIS A 312 27.76 25.04 1.89
CA HIS A 312 29.10 24.87 2.43
C HIS A 312 30.02 24.18 1.40
N GLY A 313 29.47 23.19 0.70
CA GLY A 313 30.06 22.49 -0.43
C GLY A 313 29.68 23.11 -1.78
N VAL A 314 29.85 22.32 -2.83
CA VAL A 314 29.35 22.61 -4.19
C VAL A 314 27.85 22.37 -4.26
N ALA A 315 27.37 21.30 -3.63
CA ALA A 315 25.97 20.99 -3.40
C ALA A 315 25.84 20.37 -2.01
N ASP A 316 24.79 20.76 -1.29
CA ASP A 316 24.60 20.43 0.11
C ASP A 316 23.28 19.67 0.31
N LEU A 317 23.11 19.03 1.45
CA LEU A 317 21.79 18.56 1.90
C LEU A 317 21.00 19.68 2.57
N TRP A 318 19.73 19.79 2.18
CA TRP A 318 18.75 20.76 2.66
C TRP A 318 17.48 20.07 3.17
N LEU A 319 16.67 20.82 3.89
CA LEU A 319 15.47 20.33 4.58
C LEU A 319 14.37 21.39 4.58
N ILE A 320 13.13 20.94 4.40
CA ILE A 320 11.90 21.70 4.72
C ILE A 320 11.03 20.89 5.68
N ARG A 321 10.28 21.58 6.53
CA ARG A 321 9.39 20.95 7.53
C ARG A 321 7.98 21.50 7.46
N ARG A 322 7.02 20.75 7.99
CA ARG A 322 5.64 21.19 8.24
C ARG A 322 5.09 20.56 9.51
N ASP A 323 4.13 21.23 10.13
CA ASP A 323 3.56 20.81 11.41
C ASP A 323 2.58 19.62 11.28
N SER A 324 1.96 19.47 10.11
CA SER A 324 1.07 18.36 9.77
C SER A 324 1.07 18.11 8.26
N ILE A 325 0.51 16.99 7.81
CA ILE A 325 0.43 16.65 6.39
C ILE A 325 -0.43 17.62 5.55
N ASP A 326 -1.26 18.42 6.20
CA ASP A 326 -2.12 19.43 5.58
C ASP A 326 -1.57 20.86 5.76
N ALA A 327 -0.51 21.03 6.56
CA ALA A 327 0.13 22.32 6.78
C ALA A 327 1.03 22.69 5.59
N GLU A 328 1.18 24.00 5.38
CA GLU A 328 2.14 24.53 4.42
C GLU A 328 3.57 24.16 4.82
N TRP A 329 4.44 23.99 3.83
CA TRP A 329 5.87 23.81 4.05
C TRP A 329 6.48 25.10 4.59
N GLY A 330 7.30 24.95 5.63
CA GLY A 330 8.10 26.01 6.22
C GLY A 330 9.30 26.39 5.35
N PRO A 331 10.21 27.22 5.89
CA PRO A 331 11.38 27.70 5.15
C PRO A 331 12.36 26.56 4.81
N VAL A 332 13.11 26.78 3.73
CA VAL A 332 14.22 25.91 3.30
C VAL A 332 15.43 26.15 4.21
N GLU A 333 15.94 25.08 4.81
CA GLU A 333 17.06 25.08 5.76
C GLU A 333 18.21 24.22 5.24
N ASN A 334 19.44 24.74 5.29
CA ASN A 334 20.64 23.95 5.03
C ASN A 334 20.96 23.10 6.27
N LEU A 335 21.36 21.84 6.11
CA LEU A 335 21.69 20.95 7.24
C LEU A 335 22.98 21.35 8.01
N GLY A 336 23.72 22.33 7.48
CA GLY A 336 24.83 22.98 8.14
C GLY A 336 26.15 22.22 8.07
N PRO A 337 27.25 22.83 8.56
CA PRO A 337 28.61 22.33 8.36
C PRO A 337 28.95 21.08 9.19
N VAL A 338 28.05 20.63 10.07
CA VAL A 338 28.20 19.33 10.74
C VAL A 338 27.93 18.19 9.76
N VAL A 339 26.95 18.38 8.87
CA VAL A 339 26.54 17.38 7.88
C VAL A 339 27.25 17.61 6.55
N ASN A 340 27.17 18.84 6.04
CA ASN A 340 27.70 19.21 4.73
C ASN A 340 29.20 19.49 4.82
N ALA A 341 29.98 18.98 3.86
CA ALA A 341 31.42 19.15 3.82
C ALA A 341 31.80 20.42 3.02
N PRO A 342 32.94 21.07 3.32
CA PRO A 342 33.33 22.28 2.60
C PRO A 342 33.69 21.97 1.14
N ALA A 343 33.51 22.95 0.26
CA ALA A 343 33.92 22.85 -1.13
C ALA A 343 35.40 22.40 -1.28
N PRO A 344 35.73 21.55 -2.27
CA PRO A 344 34.91 21.15 -3.42
C PRO A 344 34.04 19.90 -3.19
N ALA A 345 33.79 19.53 -1.93
CA ALA A 345 32.91 18.41 -1.63
C ALA A 345 31.45 18.72 -2.01
N TRP A 346 30.67 17.67 -2.25
CA TRP A 346 29.23 17.73 -2.44
C TRP A 346 28.56 16.55 -1.72
N GLU A 347 27.31 16.76 -1.33
CA GLU A 347 26.41 15.75 -0.79
C GLU A 347 25.19 15.61 -1.69
N GLY A 348 24.74 14.38 -1.92
CA GLY A 348 23.65 14.12 -2.85
C GLY A 348 22.84 12.87 -2.56
N ALA A 349 21.69 12.80 -3.23
CA ALA A 349 20.79 11.66 -3.27
C ALA A 349 20.42 11.09 -1.89
N PRO A 350 19.83 11.90 -0.99
CA PRO A 350 19.48 11.43 0.34
C PRO A 350 18.37 10.37 0.33
N THR A 351 18.42 9.48 1.31
CA THR A 351 17.33 8.57 1.69
C THR A 351 17.24 8.47 3.22
N ILE A 352 16.05 8.27 3.77
CA ILE A 352 15.81 8.32 5.21
C ILE A 352 15.14 7.05 5.74
N SER A 353 15.53 6.62 6.94
CA SER A 353 14.88 5.52 7.67
C SER A 353 13.42 5.83 8.01
N VAL A 354 12.63 4.78 8.25
CA VAL A 354 11.19 4.90 8.57
C VAL A 354 10.94 5.73 9.83
N ASP A 355 11.78 5.58 10.84
CA ASP A 355 11.70 6.36 12.07
C ASP A 355 12.17 7.81 11.92
N GLY A 356 12.79 8.15 10.77
CA GLY A 356 13.38 9.45 10.50
C GLY A 356 14.65 9.74 11.29
N LEU A 357 15.28 8.76 11.92
CA LEU A 357 16.43 8.97 12.80
C LEU A 357 17.78 8.71 12.12
N THR A 358 17.78 8.13 10.93
CA THR A 358 18.99 7.85 10.14
C THR A 358 18.79 8.35 8.70
N LEU A 359 19.70 9.19 8.23
CA LEU A 359 19.74 9.66 6.84
C LEU A 359 21.00 9.08 6.18
N TYR A 360 20.83 8.48 5.00
CA TYR A 360 21.91 7.98 4.15
C TYR A 360 22.03 8.85 2.92
N PHE A 361 23.25 9.09 2.45
CA PHE A 361 23.53 9.95 1.30
C PHE A 361 24.89 9.59 0.69
N CYS A 362 25.21 10.14 -0.48
CA CYS A 362 26.53 9.99 -1.09
C CYS A 362 27.34 11.28 -1.03
N SER A 363 28.67 11.18 -0.96
CA SER A 363 29.56 12.34 -0.92
C SER A 363 30.96 12.00 -1.43
N ASN A 364 31.62 12.97 -2.07
CA ASN A 364 33.05 12.92 -2.45
C ASN A 364 33.97 13.54 -1.38
N ARG A 365 33.50 13.72 -0.14
CA ARG A 365 34.29 14.25 0.97
C ARG A 365 35.59 13.48 1.20
N SER A 366 36.58 14.17 1.75
CA SER A 366 37.87 13.56 2.08
C SER A 366 37.75 12.48 3.17
N GLY A 367 38.66 11.51 3.14
CA GLY A 367 38.65 10.36 4.08
C GLY A 367 37.75 9.20 3.65
N GLY A 368 37.17 9.28 2.46
CA GLY A 368 36.46 8.21 1.78
C GLY A 368 37.34 7.05 1.31
N GLN A 369 36.71 6.04 0.72
CA GLN A 369 37.36 4.87 0.13
C GLN A 369 37.53 4.97 -1.38
N GLY A 370 36.61 5.65 -2.04
CA GLY A 370 36.59 5.80 -3.49
C GLY A 370 36.42 7.25 -3.94
N SER A 371 35.95 7.44 -5.16
CA SER A 371 35.69 8.78 -5.71
C SER A 371 34.45 9.43 -5.09
N VAL A 372 33.44 8.62 -4.79
CA VAL A 372 32.20 9.00 -4.10
C VAL A 372 31.79 7.80 -3.27
N ASP A 373 31.49 8.03 -1.99
CA ASP A 373 31.10 6.98 -1.06
C ASP A 373 29.73 7.26 -0.45
N LEU A 374 29.14 6.20 0.10
CA LEU A 374 27.94 6.29 0.93
C LEU A 374 28.28 6.57 2.39
N TYR A 375 27.54 7.50 2.98
CA TYR A 375 27.63 7.91 4.37
C TYR A 375 26.25 7.82 5.03
N MET A 376 26.25 7.79 6.37
CA MET A 376 25.05 7.97 7.17
C MET A 376 25.25 9.01 8.27
N ILE A 377 24.16 9.65 8.68
CA ILE A 377 24.06 10.48 9.89
C ILE A 377 22.89 10.01 10.74
N THR A 378 23.00 10.19 12.05
CA THR A 378 21.98 9.82 13.02
C THR A 378 21.63 10.98 13.93
N ARG A 379 20.40 10.98 14.46
CA ARG A 379 19.94 11.86 15.54
C ARG A 379 19.17 11.06 16.59
N ALA A 380 19.15 11.52 17.83
CA ALA A 380 18.49 10.80 18.92
C ALA A 380 16.95 10.88 18.84
N THR A 381 16.42 12.03 18.43
CA THR A 381 15.01 12.26 18.14
C THR A 381 14.87 13.15 16.91
N LYS A 382 13.66 13.25 16.33
CA LYS A 382 13.41 14.15 15.19
C LYS A 382 13.65 15.64 15.49
N LYS A 383 13.71 16.02 16.76
CA LYS A 383 13.98 17.41 17.20
C LYS A 383 15.45 17.68 17.49
N ASP A 384 16.25 16.63 17.61
CA ASP A 384 17.67 16.78 17.88
C ASP A 384 18.44 17.10 16.60
N PRO A 385 19.56 17.84 16.71
CA PRO A 385 20.45 18.06 15.57
C PRO A 385 21.01 16.74 15.06
N TRP A 386 21.32 16.72 13.75
CA TRP A 386 22.06 15.62 13.15
C TRP A 386 23.49 15.52 13.72
N GLY A 387 23.94 14.30 13.94
CA GLY A 387 25.34 14.01 14.27
C GLY A 387 26.28 14.10 13.05
N PRO A 388 27.59 13.94 13.28
CA PRO A 388 28.58 13.95 12.20
C PRO A 388 28.43 12.71 11.29
N PRO A 389 28.70 12.84 9.98
CA PRO A 389 28.63 11.72 9.03
C PRO A 389 29.62 10.59 9.29
N VAL A 390 29.15 9.36 9.06
CA VAL A 390 29.91 8.11 9.22
C VAL A 390 29.95 7.39 7.87
N ASN A 391 31.14 7.08 7.37
CA ASN A 391 31.33 6.28 6.14
C ASN A 391 30.81 4.84 6.37
N LEU A 392 30.08 4.28 5.40
CA LEU A 392 29.49 2.93 5.54
C LEU A 392 30.49 1.76 5.48
N GLY A 393 31.77 2.04 5.28
CA GLY A 393 32.84 1.05 5.37
C GLY A 393 32.96 0.14 4.15
N PRO A 394 34.02 -0.70 4.09
CA PRO A 394 34.48 -1.38 2.87
C PRO A 394 33.58 -2.54 2.42
N LYS A 395 32.56 -2.86 3.22
CA LYS A 395 31.52 -3.83 2.88
C LYS A 395 30.50 -3.23 1.91
N VAL A 396 30.26 -1.92 2.04
CA VAL A 396 29.34 -1.16 1.19
C VAL A 396 30.12 -0.39 0.14
N ASN A 397 31.05 0.47 0.58
CA ASN A 397 31.88 1.31 -0.27
C ASN A 397 33.08 0.54 -0.83
N SER A 398 33.62 1.03 -1.93
CA SER A 398 34.80 0.48 -2.57
C SER A 398 35.74 1.59 -3.05
N SER A 399 36.75 1.27 -3.87
CA SER A 399 37.56 2.28 -4.54
C SER A 399 36.84 2.99 -5.69
N SER A 400 35.60 2.60 -5.97
CA SER A 400 34.79 3.06 -7.10
C SER A 400 33.85 4.20 -6.69
N PHE A 401 32.86 4.48 -7.52
CA PHE A 401 31.84 5.49 -7.28
C PHE A 401 30.58 4.78 -6.76
N GLU A 402 30.18 5.04 -5.52
CA GLU A 402 28.92 4.57 -4.94
C GLU A 402 27.97 5.74 -4.67
N SER A 403 26.73 5.67 -5.19
CA SER A 403 25.75 6.74 -4.99
C SER A 403 24.29 6.27 -5.00
N CYS A 404 23.37 7.23 -4.89
CA CYS A 404 21.92 7.00 -4.94
C CYS A 404 21.45 5.90 -3.98
N PRO A 405 21.75 5.98 -2.68
CA PRO A 405 21.28 5.00 -1.71
C PRO A 405 19.75 4.97 -1.65
N SER A 406 19.18 3.77 -1.50
CA SER A 406 17.77 3.54 -1.18
C SER A 406 17.66 2.44 -0.12
N ILE A 407 17.23 2.84 1.07
CA ILE A 407 17.10 1.97 2.24
C ILE A 407 15.71 1.31 2.26
N SER A 408 15.64 0.01 2.54
CA SER A 408 14.38 -0.69 2.77
C SER A 408 13.68 -0.21 4.04
N SER A 409 12.35 -0.39 4.11
CA SER A 409 11.55 0.06 5.25
C SER A 409 11.84 -0.68 6.56
N ASP A 410 12.39 -1.88 6.50
CA ASP A 410 12.93 -2.61 7.66
C ASP A 410 14.40 -2.28 7.94
N GLU A 411 15.01 -1.44 7.11
CA GLU A 411 16.41 -1.06 7.09
C GLU A 411 17.39 -2.22 7.04
N LEU A 412 17.01 -3.37 6.48
CA LEU A 412 17.87 -4.55 6.35
C LEU A 412 18.52 -4.69 4.97
N GLU A 413 18.03 -3.96 3.96
CA GLU A 413 18.58 -3.91 2.61
C GLU A 413 18.89 -2.45 2.22
N LEU A 414 20.13 -2.18 1.83
CA LEU A 414 20.55 -0.91 1.24
C LEU A 414 20.90 -1.14 -0.22
N TYR A 415 20.09 -0.59 -1.11
CA TYR A 415 20.33 -0.58 -2.55
C TYR A 415 21.10 0.68 -2.93
N PHE A 416 21.99 0.58 -3.90
CA PHE A 416 22.78 1.71 -4.39
C PHE A 416 23.36 1.40 -5.78
N GLN A 417 23.79 2.43 -6.50
CA GLN A 417 24.48 2.25 -7.79
C GLN A 417 25.99 2.26 -7.58
N SER A 418 26.72 1.47 -8.38
CA SER A 418 28.19 1.47 -8.36
C SER A 418 28.77 1.12 -9.72
N ASN A 419 29.90 1.75 -10.07
CA ASN A 419 30.72 1.39 -11.24
C ASN A 419 31.91 0.49 -10.86
N ARG A 420 31.79 -0.30 -9.79
CA ARG A 420 32.83 -1.24 -9.38
C ARG A 420 33.11 -2.31 -10.44
N PRO A 421 34.36 -2.78 -10.58
CA PRO A 421 34.71 -3.82 -11.54
C PRO A 421 33.90 -5.11 -11.35
N GLY A 422 33.60 -5.79 -12.46
CA GLY A 422 32.84 -7.05 -12.47
C GLY A 422 31.33 -6.89 -12.61
N GLY A 423 30.86 -5.68 -12.89
CA GLY A 423 29.47 -5.40 -13.29
C GLY A 423 29.13 -5.80 -14.72
N TYR A 424 27.88 -5.56 -15.10
CA TYR A 424 27.30 -5.84 -16.43
C TYR A 424 27.38 -4.63 -17.35
N GLY A 425 27.34 -3.41 -16.80
CA GLY A 425 27.46 -2.16 -17.55
C GLY A 425 28.41 -1.16 -16.89
N GLY A 426 28.12 0.13 -17.08
CA GLY A 426 28.94 1.22 -16.54
C GLY A 426 28.66 1.47 -15.06
N PHE A 427 27.40 1.79 -14.75
CA PHE A 427 26.86 1.79 -13.39
C PHE A 427 25.83 0.67 -13.27
N ASP A 428 25.94 -0.11 -12.20
CA ASP A 428 25.03 -1.21 -11.90
C ASP A 428 24.38 -1.01 -10.53
N VAL A 429 23.22 -1.64 -10.33
CA VAL A 429 22.56 -1.73 -9.03
C VAL A 429 23.16 -2.85 -8.18
N TYR A 430 23.54 -2.48 -6.96
CA TYR A 430 24.02 -3.36 -5.89
C TYR A 430 23.09 -3.30 -4.69
N VAL A 431 23.15 -4.34 -3.86
CA VAL A 431 22.48 -4.41 -2.56
C VAL A 431 23.45 -4.90 -1.49
N SER A 432 23.52 -4.18 -0.38
CA SER A 432 24.13 -4.68 0.87
C SER A 432 23.03 -5.03 1.86
N ARG A 433 23.24 -6.10 2.65
CA ARG A 433 22.27 -6.59 3.63
C ARG A 433 22.87 -6.69 5.02
N ARG A 434 22.06 -6.48 6.05
CA ARG A 434 22.44 -6.69 7.45
C ARG A 434 21.38 -7.51 8.18
N ALA A 435 21.79 -8.23 9.22
CA ALA A 435 20.89 -9.09 9.98
C ALA A 435 19.96 -8.30 10.93
N THR A 436 20.37 -7.11 11.34
CA THR A 436 19.65 -6.24 12.29
C THR A 436 19.94 -4.78 11.98
N VAL A 437 19.05 -3.86 12.35
CA VAL A 437 19.19 -2.40 12.13
C VAL A 437 20.51 -1.84 12.71
N ASN A 438 20.99 -2.37 13.84
CA ASN A 438 22.27 -1.93 14.44
C ASN A 438 23.45 -2.84 14.08
N GLY A 439 23.24 -3.81 13.19
CA GLY A 439 24.26 -4.77 12.76
C GLY A 439 25.14 -4.21 11.65
N PRO A 440 26.34 -4.79 11.45
CA PRO A 440 27.19 -4.41 10.33
C PRO A 440 26.55 -4.78 8.99
N TRP A 441 26.79 -3.94 7.99
CA TRP A 441 26.49 -4.25 6.60
C TRP A 441 27.33 -5.43 6.09
N GLY A 442 26.71 -6.32 5.32
CA GLY A 442 27.37 -7.39 4.59
C GLY A 442 28.01 -6.88 3.29
N ASP A 443 28.75 -7.77 2.63
CA ASP A 443 29.34 -7.47 1.32
C ASP A 443 28.24 -7.10 0.31
N ALA A 444 28.45 -6.03 -0.44
CA ALA A 444 27.54 -5.62 -1.48
C ALA A 444 27.53 -6.61 -2.66
N VAL A 445 26.31 -6.99 -3.07
CA VAL A 445 26.05 -7.98 -4.11
C VAL A 445 25.39 -7.30 -5.30
N ASN A 446 25.93 -7.53 -6.51
CA ASN A 446 25.33 -7.07 -7.77
C ASN A 446 23.98 -7.76 -7.99
N LEU A 447 22.93 -7.03 -8.42
CA LEU A 447 21.60 -7.60 -8.65
C LEU A 447 21.50 -8.52 -9.89
N GLY A 448 22.59 -8.70 -10.64
CA GLY A 448 22.66 -9.60 -11.77
C GLY A 448 22.02 -9.02 -13.04
N PRO A 449 22.08 -9.77 -14.15
CA PRO A 449 21.70 -9.28 -15.49
C PRO A 449 20.18 -9.23 -15.70
N VAL A 450 19.40 -9.64 -14.71
CA VAL A 450 17.94 -9.52 -14.75
C VAL A 450 17.55 -8.07 -14.49
N VAL A 451 18.17 -7.44 -13.49
CA VAL A 451 17.95 -6.03 -13.18
C VAL A 451 18.93 -5.18 -13.95
N ASN A 452 20.24 -5.47 -13.85
CA ASN A 452 21.28 -4.70 -14.53
C ASN A 452 21.35 -5.02 -16.02
N SER A 453 21.70 -4.01 -16.79
CA SER A 453 21.82 -4.03 -18.24
C SER A 453 23.30 -3.94 -18.65
N ALA A 454 23.56 -3.95 -19.96
CA ALA A 454 24.89 -3.67 -20.48
C ALA A 454 25.26 -2.17 -20.46
N PHE A 455 24.40 -1.32 -19.90
CA PHE A 455 24.50 0.14 -19.94
C PHE A 455 24.59 0.74 -18.52
N ASN A 456 24.26 2.03 -18.34
CA ASN A 456 24.20 2.61 -16.99
C ASN A 456 22.82 2.44 -16.39
N ASP A 457 22.77 1.85 -15.21
CA ASP A 457 21.59 1.65 -14.38
C ASP A 457 21.76 2.45 -13.09
N THR A 458 21.08 3.58 -13.06
CA THR A 458 21.27 4.64 -12.08
C THR A 458 19.97 5.03 -11.38
N GLY A 459 20.01 6.05 -10.53
CA GLY A 459 18.80 6.80 -10.14
C GLY A 459 17.72 5.94 -9.49
N LEU A 460 18.12 5.07 -8.57
CA LEU A 460 17.25 4.03 -8.02
C LEU A 460 16.31 4.50 -6.91
N CYS A 461 15.12 3.88 -6.85
CA CYS A 461 14.16 4.09 -5.76
C CYS A 461 13.39 2.81 -5.47
N LEU A 462 13.55 2.28 -4.25
CA LEU A 462 12.77 1.16 -3.74
C LEU A 462 11.43 1.64 -3.19
N SER A 463 10.35 0.91 -3.48
CA SER A 463 9.04 1.19 -2.89
C SER A 463 9.00 0.88 -1.38
N PRO A 464 8.10 1.52 -0.62
CA PRO A 464 7.94 1.28 0.82
C PRO A 464 7.69 -0.19 1.22
N ASP A 465 6.99 -0.95 0.37
CA ASP A 465 6.72 -2.38 0.57
C ASP A 465 7.87 -3.29 0.12
N GLY A 466 8.91 -2.70 -0.47
CA GLY A 466 10.09 -3.38 -0.98
C GLY A 466 9.85 -4.24 -2.21
N ARG A 467 8.72 -4.11 -2.92
CA ARG A 467 8.38 -5.00 -4.06
C ARG A 467 8.64 -4.39 -5.43
N LEU A 468 8.78 -3.07 -5.52
CA LEU A 468 9.04 -2.32 -6.73
C LEU A 468 10.39 -1.63 -6.58
N LEU A 469 11.23 -1.71 -7.60
CA LEU A 469 12.45 -0.92 -7.71
C LEU A 469 12.40 -0.13 -9.01
N LEU A 470 12.46 1.19 -8.91
CA LEU A 470 12.70 2.07 -10.04
C LEU A 470 14.20 2.13 -10.34
N VAL A 471 14.53 2.16 -11.62
CA VAL A 471 15.88 2.29 -12.14
C VAL A 471 15.82 3.28 -13.31
N GLN A 472 16.77 4.21 -13.34
CA GLN A 472 16.96 5.13 -14.44
C GLN A 472 18.03 4.58 -15.39
N ASP A 473 17.88 4.74 -16.71
CA ASP A 473 19.01 4.59 -17.62
C ASP A 473 19.70 5.93 -17.91
N TYR A 474 21.00 5.90 -18.20
CA TYR A 474 21.77 7.13 -18.43
C TYR A 474 22.85 6.99 -19.50
N GLY A 475 22.91 7.97 -20.40
CA GLY A 475 23.94 8.07 -21.43
C GLY A 475 23.69 7.11 -22.60
N THR A 476 23.89 5.80 -22.40
CA THR A 476 23.48 4.79 -23.39
C THR A 476 22.19 4.15 -22.90
N PRO A 477 21.03 4.49 -23.47
CA PRO A 477 19.74 4.07 -22.92
C PRO A 477 19.51 2.58 -23.16
N ARG A 478 18.67 1.98 -22.31
CA ARG A 478 18.15 0.62 -22.53
C ARG A 478 17.29 0.63 -23.81
N PRO A 479 17.31 -0.43 -24.64
CA PRO A 479 16.47 -0.52 -25.82
C PRO A 479 14.98 -0.38 -25.44
N GLY A 480 14.26 0.51 -26.11
CA GLY A 480 12.84 0.77 -25.84
C GLY A 480 12.56 2.02 -24.97
N GLY A 481 13.57 2.84 -24.73
CA GLY A 481 13.44 4.18 -24.13
C GLY A 481 12.83 5.23 -25.06
N TYR A 482 12.46 6.38 -24.49
CA TYR A 482 11.84 7.53 -25.15
C TYR A 482 12.79 8.72 -25.31
N GLY A 483 13.97 8.73 -24.66
CA GLY A 483 14.82 9.92 -24.65
C GLY A 483 16.24 9.76 -24.10
N GLY A 484 16.77 10.86 -23.57
CA GLY A 484 18.14 10.99 -23.05
C GLY A 484 18.41 10.26 -21.72
N GLY A 485 17.35 9.83 -21.04
CA GLY A 485 17.39 8.91 -19.92
C GLY A 485 15.98 8.63 -19.44
N ASP A 486 15.63 7.37 -19.28
CA ASP A 486 14.28 6.89 -19.03
C ASP A 486 14.15 6.24 -17.66
N LEU A 487 12.97 6.34 -17.06
CA LEU A 487 12.61 5.58 -15.88
C LEU A 487 12.03 4.20 -16.25
N TRP A 488 12.56 3.18 -15.58
CA TRP A 488 12.18 1.79 -15.69
C TRP A 488 11.75 1.27 -14.31
N MET A 489 10.88 0.26 -14.28
CA MET A 489 10.45 -0.41 -13.06
C MET A 489 10.66 -1.92 -13.13
N THR A 490 11.17 -2.50 -12.06
CA THR A 490 11.16 -3.96 -11.85
C THR A 490 10.42 -4.33 -10.56
N TRP A 491 9.97 -5.58 -10.51
CA TRP A 491 9.08 -6.10 -9.48
C TRP A 491 9.57 -7.43 -8.91
N ARG A 492 9.24 -7.69 -7.65
CA ARG A 492 9.36 -9.00 -6.98
C ARG A 492 8.10 -9.31 -6.18
N ALA A 493 7.75 -10.59 -6.07
CA ALA A 493 6.53 -11.01 -5.36
C ALA A 493 6.56 -10.72 -3.84
N SER A 494 7.75 -10.78 -3.25
CA SER A 494 8.04 -10.40 -1.86
C SER A 494 9.52 -10.05 -1.69
N PRO A 495 9.94 -9.44 -0.57
CA PRO A 495 11.34 -9.10 -0.34
C PRO A 495 12.34 -10.27 -0.42
N SER A 496 11.89 -11.52 -0.23
CA SER A 496 12.75 -12.70 -0.35
C SER A 496 12.80 -13.29 -1.76
N ASN A 497 11.95 -12.83 -2.68
CA ASN A 497 11.92 -13.31 -4.07
C ASN A 497 12.93 -12.54 -4.94
N ALA A 498 13.34 -13.19 -6.03
CA ALA A 498 14.14 -12.57 -7.06
C ALA A 498 13.36 -11.44 -7.77
N TRP A 499 14.10 -10.44 -8.25
CA TRP A 499 13.59 -9.38 -9.11
C TRP A 499 13.27 -9.90 -10.52
N GLY A 500 12.28 -9.30 -11.17
CA GLY A 500 11.97 -9.51 -12.58
C GLY A 500 12.77 -8.58 -13.52
N PRO A 501 12.58 -8.72 -14.85
CA PRO A 501 13.16 -7.78 -15.81
C PRO A 501 12.50 -6.39 -15.70
N PRO A 502 13.27 -5.29 -15.79
CA PRO A 502 12.70 -3.94 -15.82
C PRO A 502 11.83 -3.67 -17.05
N VAL A 503 10.77 -2.89 -16.86
CA VAL A 503 9.82 -2.42 -17.88
C VAL A 503 9.81 -0.89 -17.88
N ASN A 504 9.84 -0.27 -19.06
CA ASN A 504 9.83 1.19 -19.19
C ASN A 504 8.48 1.76 -18.70
N LEU A 505 8.49 2.92 -18.03
CA LEU A 505 7.27 3.56 -17.51
C LEU A 505 6.37 4.21 -18.57
N GLY A 506 6.79 4.20 -19.84
CA GLY A 506 6.00 4.65 -20.97
C GLY A 506 5.93 6.18 -21.11
N PRO A 507 5.22 6.67 -22.14
CA PRO A 507 5.28 8.07 -22.58
C PRO A 507 4.49 9.04 -21.69
N ALA A 508 3.79 8.52 -20.68
CA ALA A 508 3.10 9.36 -19.69
C ALA A 508 4.08 9.96 -18.67
N ILE A 509 5.21 9.28 -18.46
CA ILE A 509 6.29 9.69 -17.57
C ILE A 509 7.51 10.08 -18.39
N ASN A 510 7.93 9.20 -19.30
CA ASN A 510 9.16 9.39 -20.06
C ASN A 510 8.93 10.23 -21.32
N GLY A 511 9.82 11.20 -21.54
CA GLY A 511 9.81 12.12 -22.66
C GLY A 511 11.08 12.04 -23.52
N PRO A 512 11.28 12.98 -24.45
CA PRO A 512 12.51 13.04 -25.25
C PRO A 512 13.74 13.49 -24.45
N GLY A 513 13.52 14.09 -23.28
CA GLY A 513 14.57 14.55 -22.36
C GLY A 513 15.09 13.41 -21.48
N MET A 514 15.67 13.77 -20.35
CA MET A 514 16.08 12.84 -19.30
C MET A 514 15.13 12.94 -18.11
N GLU A 515 14.47 11.83 -17.77
CA GLU A 515 13.77 11.66 -16.52
C GLU A 515 14.70 11.08 -15.46
N ALA A 516 14.82 11.77 -14.33
CA ALA A 516 15.79 11.45 -13.30
C ALA A 516 15.24 11.63 -11.88
N SER A 517 16.02 11.19 -10.89
CA SER A 517 15.77 11.45 -9.47
C SER A 517 14.38 10.99 -9.00
N ALA A 518 13.90 9.87 -9.56
CA ALA A 518 12.61 9.30 -9.22
C ALA A 518 12.52 8.93 -7.74
N ARG A 519 11.44 9.31 -7.06
CA ARG A 519 11.18 9.03 -5.64
C ARG A 519 9.70 8.71 -5.43
N ILE A 520 9.42 7.58 -4.79
CA ILE A 520 8.07 7.15 -4.43
C ILE A 520 7.75 7.71 -3.04
N SER A 521 6.55 8.27 -2.87
CA SER A 521 6.08 8.74 -1.57
C SER A 521 5.97 7.58 -0.57
N PRO A 522 6.09 7.84 0.75
CA PRO A 522 6.02 6.78 1.77
C PRO A 522 4.72 5.96 1.78
N ASP A 523 3.62 6.52 1.30
CA ASP A 523 2.32 5.83 1.13
C ASP A 523 2.20 5.07 -0.20
N GLY A 524 3.20 5.19 -1.08
CA GLY A 524 3.25 4.53 -2.37
C GLY A 524 2.33 5.13 -3.45
N SER A 525 1.64 6.25 -3.18
CA SER A 525 0.64 6.79 -4.12
C SER A 525 1.16 7.86 -5.08
N THR A 526 2.34 8.43 -4.84
CA THR A 526 2.88 9.56 -5.62
C THR A 526 4.30 9.25 -6.08
N LEU A 527 4.59 9.55 -7.35
CA LEU A 527 5.92 9.52 -7.92
C LEU A 527 6.39 10.96 -8.16
N TYR A 528 7.51 11.33 -7.53
CA TYR A 528 8.25 12.56 -7.82
C TYR A 528 9.40 12.23 -8.75
N PHE A 529 9.64 13.04 -9.77
CA PHE A 529 10.77 12.90 -10.68
C PHE A 529 11.11 14.25 -11.29
N ALA A 530 12.34 14.39 -11.80
CA ALA A 530 12.79 15.55 -12.54
C ALA A 530 12.76 15.23 -14.05
N THR A 531 12.37 16.21 -14.85
CA THR A 531 12.52 16.18 -16.31
C THR A 531 13.55 17.21 -16.71
N ILE A 532 14.60 16.76 -17.38
CA ILE A 532 15.72 17.58 -17.84
C ILE A 532 15.68 17.60 -19.37
N SER A 533 15.41 18.79 -19.94
CA SER A 533 15.19 19.01 -21.37
C SER A 533 16.45 19.30 -22.16
#